data_AF-A0A3G8M9R4-F1
#
_entry.id   AF-A0A3G8M9R4-F1
#
_cell.length_a   1.000
_cell.length_b   1.000
_cell.length_c   1.000
_cell.angle_alpha   90.00
_cell.angle_beta   90.00
_cell.angle_gamma   90.00
#
_symmetry.space_group_name_H-M   'P 1'
#
loop_
_entity.id
_entity.type
_entity.pdbx_description
1 polymer ?
#
loop_
_entity_poly.entity_id
_entity_poly.type
_entity_poly.pdbx_seq_one_letter_code
_entity_poly.pdbx_strand_id
1 'polypeptide(L)'
;MFCTALAVAWGGCAVHARDMSRAAAVSDTSAALEGLRGNGAALRSFLVEMPKGADLHNHLAGAVYAESALAWARAEGWCFDVKSKAALPPPCDAASKPPLDEALRSTQAYRDAVNAWSMRDVITARVSGHDQFFNSFFRFSDVTGNNIGAALAEVVERAASQNILYLELMISPLMGEARDLGEQIGWKDDPDAMLAALDAKGLGDLVKRAAESVVAVVADKDRRLACGDTVHRRPGCDVAVRFLAQVYRNVDRAKLFAQTALAARLASREGPVVGLNLVAAEDDEITLGNYSEQMRIVGDIGRRHPKARISLHAGELTMGLVPPKDLTFHIREAVEVAGAGRIGHGVDIGFEHDAKGLMARMARDGIMVEINLTSNAQILGVEGANHPFPLYRNAGVPTALSTDDEGVSRIDLTHEYQRAARVYQLSYRDLKQLSRNSLSYAFLPGESLWRDPAAARPVSACLDAQLGGTSPSAECRRFLAGSEKARLQWELETRFERFESTWSGGGGKPANSVALASPPSSSAKRERSSRGVR
;
A
#
# COMPACT_ATOMS: atom_id res chain seq x y z
N MET A 1 -28.96 51.41 8.36
CA MET A 1 -28.49 50.24 9.15
C MET A 1 -29.38 48.99 8.99
N PHE A 2 -30.09 48.79 7.87
CA PHE A 2 -30.97 47.62 7.67
C PHE A 2 -30.57 46.66 6.52
N CYS A 3 -29.52 46.95 5.74
CA CYS A 3 -29.06 46.05 4.66
C CYS A 3 -28.05 44.98 5.09
N THR A 4 -27.45 45.09 6.28
CA THR A 4 -26.44 44.12 6.75
C THR A 4 -27.04 42.86 7.38
N ALA A 5 -28.32 42.88 7.78
CA ALA A 5 -28.97 41.72 8.42
C ALA A 5 -29.54 40.68 7.42
N LEU A 6 -29.93 41.10 6.20
CA LEU A 6 -30.46 40.18 5.19
C LEU A 6 -29.38 39.32 4.49
N ALA A 7 -28.17 39.85 4.32
CA ALA A 7 -27.08 39.12 3.66
C ALA A 7 -26.59 37.91 4.50
N VAL A 8 -26.61 38.03 5.83
CA VAL A 8 -26.24 36.94 6.75
C VAL A 8 -27.29 35.82 6.75
N ALA A 9 -28.57 36.15 6.66
CA ALA A 9 -29.66 35.18 6.61
C ALA A 9 -29.67 34.36 5.30
N TRP A 10 -29.33 34.99 4.16
CA TRP A 10 -29.28 34.31 2.87
C TRP A 10 -28.04 33.41 2.74
N GLY A 11 -26.88 33.82 3.28
CA GLY A 11 -25.69 32.99 3.35
C GLY A 11 -25.89 31.73 4.20
N GLY A 12 -26.58 31.84 5.34
CA GLY A 12 -26.87 30.71 6.24
C GLY A 12 -27.81 29.66 5.62
N CYS A 13 -28.85 30.07 4.90
CA CYS A 13 -29.79 29.15 4.23
C CYS A 13 -29.14 28.37 3.08
N ALA A 14 -28.24 29.00 2.31
CA ALA A 14 -27.56 28.34 1.19
C ALA A 14 -26.54 27.28 1.66
N VAL A 15 -25.84 27.52 2.76
CA VAL A 15 -24.92 26.56 3.39
C VAL A 15 -25.70 25.36 3.94
N HIS A 16 -26.78 25.59 4.70
CA HIS A 16 -27.62 24.52 5.25
C HIS A 16 -28.24 23.63 4.16
N ALA A 17 -28.74 24.22 3.06
CA ALA A 17 -29.33 23.44 1.96
C ALA A 17 -28.30 22.53 1.26
N ARG A 18 -27.04 22.97 1.16
CA ARG A 18 -25.95 22.18 0.56
C ARG A 18 -25.44 21.07 1.47
N ASP A 19 -25.33 21.34 2.77
CA ASP A 19 -24.98 20.31 3.76
C ASP A 19 -26.03 19.20 3.79
N MET A 20 -27.32 19.56 3.68
CA MET A 20 -28.40 18.58 3.52
C MET A 20 -28.30 17.78 2.23
N SER A 21 -27.98 18.44 1.10
CA SER A 21 -27.78 17.77 -0.20
C SER A 21 -26.59 16.79 -0.18
N ARG A 22 -25.48 17.16 0.44
CA ARG A 22 -24.30 16.29 0.59
C ARG A 22 -24.61 15.11 1.51
N ALA A 23 -25.29 15.35 2.63
CA ALA A 23 -25.73 14.28 3.52
C ALA A 23 -26.65 13.28 2.81
N ALA A 24 -27.55 13.77 1.94
CA ALA A 24 -28.40 12.93 1.10
C ALA A 24 -27.58 12.12 0.08
N ALA A 25 -26.62 12.74 -0.63
CA ALA A 25 -25.78 12.03 -1.60
C ALA A 25 -24.94 10.91 -0.96
N VAL A 26 -24.38 11.15 0.23
CA VAL A 26 -23.70 10.12 1.02
C VAL A 26 -24.65 8.98 1.42
N SER A 27 -25.89 9.32 1.79
CA SER A 27 -26.92 8.34 2.15
C SER A 27 -27.30 7.45 0.95
N ASP A 28 -27.56 8.06 -0.21
CA ASP A 28 -27.88 7.36 -1.46
C ASP A 28 -26.73 6.43 -1.88
N THR A 29 -25.50 6.94 -1.84
CA THR A 29 -24.29 6.16 -2.15
C THR A 29 -24.11 5.00 -1.17
N SER A 30 -24.44 5.20 0.10
CA SER A 30 -24.43 4.12 1.10
C SER A 30 -25.45 3.04 0.77
N ALA A 31 -26.69 3.41 0.41
CA ALA A 31 -27.72 2.46 -0.01
C ALA A 31 -27.33 1.68 -1.29
N ALA A 32 -26.68 2.36 -2.24
CA ALA A 32 -26.14 1.71 -3.44
C ALA A 32 -25.09 0.64 -3.08
N LEU A 33 -24.12 0.96 -2.23
CA LEU A 33 -23.13 -0.02 -1.76
C LEU A 33 -23.80 -1.24 -1.12
N GLU A 34 -24.79 -1.04 -0.23
CA GLU A 34 -25.51 -2.14 0.42
C GLU A 34 -26.22 -3.04 -0.59
N GLY A 35 -26.94 -2.45 -1.56
CA GLY A 35 -27.63 -3.21 -2.60
C GLY A 35 -26.69 -3.99 -3.52
N LEU A 36 -25.46 -3.52 -3.70
CA LEU A 36 -24.45 -4.16 -4.54
C LEU A 36 -23.62 -5.22 -3.79
N ARG A 37 -23.62 -5.23 -2.45
CA ARG A 37 -22.73 -6.05 -1.61
C ARG A 37 -22.80 -7.55 -1.94
N GLY A 38 -23.99 -8.05 -2.27
CA GLY A 38 -24.22 -9.44 -2.64
C GLY A 38 -23.79 -9.82 -4.07
N ASN A 39 -23.48 -8.83 -4.93
CA ASN A 39 -23.08 -9.03 -6.32
C ASN A 39 -21.62 -8.59 -6.51
N GLY A 40 -20.69 -9.55 -6.49
CA GLY A 40 -19.26 -9.27 -6.54
C GLY A 40 -18.82 -8.46 -7.77
N ALA A 41 -19.35 -8.76 -8.95
CA ALA A 41 -18.98 -8.03 -10.17
C ALA A 41 -19.44 -6.56 -10.12
N ALA A 42 -20.71 -6.34 -9.72
CA ALA A 42 -21.26 -4.99 -9.64
C ALA A 42 -20.64 -4.17 -8.49
N LEU A 43 -20.34 -4.81 -7.36
CA LEU A 43 -19.59 -4.20 -6.25
C LEU A 43 -18.19 -3.76 -6.69
N ARG A 44 -17.49 -4.59 -7.48
CA ARG A 44 -16.17 -4.21 -8.01
C ARG A 44 -16.27 -2.98 -8.92
N SER A 45 -17.26 -2.92 -9.81
CA SER A 45 -17.47 -1.73 -10.67
C SER A 45 -17.68 -0.47 -9.85
N PHE A 46 -18.51 -0.51 -8.80
CA PHE A 46 -18.70 0.60 -7.87
C PHE A 46 -17.39 1.00 -7.18
N LEU A 47 -16.63 0.02 -6.67
CA LEU A 47 -15.42 0.28 -5.89
C LEU A 47 -14.22 0.70 -6.73
N VAL A 48 -14.15 0.32 -8.02
CA VAL A 48 -13.11 0.83 -8.94
C VAL A 48 -13.22 2.35 -9.06
N GLU A 49 -14.45 2.86 -9.20
CA GLU A 49 -14.74 4.29 -9.34
C GLU A 49 -14.59 5.06 -8.02
N MET A 50 -14.79 4.40 -6.87
CA MET A 50 -14.66 5.02 -5.56
C MET A 50 -13.23 5.58 -5.34
N PRO A 51 -13.09 6.85 -4.93
CA PRO A 51 -11.79 7.42 -4.56
C PRO A 51 -11.18 6.74 -3.33
N LYS A 52 -9.97 6.19 -3.46
CA LYS A 52 -9.34 5.37 -2.41
C LYS A 52 -8.21 6.08 -1.64
N GLY A 53 -7.94 7.34 -1.97
CA GLY A 53 -6.91 8.13 -1.31
C GLY A 53 -5.53 7.60 -1.69
N ALA A 54 -4.88 6.89 -0.79
CA ALA A 54 -3.55 6.33 -0.96
C ALA A 54 -3.45 4.83 -0.69
N ASP A 55 -2.42 4.21 -1.28
CA ASP A 55 -1.83 2.94 -0.83
C ASP A 55 -0.50 3.25 -0.12
N LEU A 56 -0.41 2.92 1.17
CA LEU A 56 0.70 3.35 2.04
C LEU A 56 1.67 2.24 2.43
N HIS A 57 1.33 1.00 2.11
CA HIS A 57 2.12 -0.18 2.45
C HIS A 57 2.18 -1.05 1.20
N ASN A 58 3.15 -0.76 0.34
CA ASN A 58 3.28 -1.41 -0.94
C ASN A 58 4.76 -1.51 -1.34
N HIS A 59 5.25 -2.72 -1.54
CA HIS A 59 6.62 -3.04 -1.92
C HIS A 59 6.75 -2.98 -3.44
N LEU A 60 7.52 -2.02 -3.96
CA LEU A 60 7.58 -1.80 -5.40
C LEU A 60 8.02 -3.06 -6.17
N ALA A 61 8.93 -3.85 -5.62
CA ALA A 61 9.38 -5.09 -6.25
C ALA A 61 8.23 -6.12 -6.40
N GLY A 62 7.47 -6.39 -5.33
CA GLY A 62 6.36 -7.35 -5.40
C GLY A 62 5.02 -6.75 -5.83
N ALA A 63 4.96 -5.44 -6.08
CA ALA A 63 3.84 -4.80 -6.78
C ALA A 63 3.80 -5.16 -8.26
N VAL A 64 4.92 -5.53 -8.88
CA VAL A 64 4.97 -5.88 -10.30
C VAL A 64 4.35 -7.26 -10.53
N TYR A 65 3.46 -7.38 -11.52
CA TYR A 65 2.94 -8.70 -11.87
C TYR A 65 4.05 -9.56 -12.50
N ALA A 66 4.07 -10.85 -12.14
CA ALA A 66 5.03 -11.82 -12.66
C ALA A 66 5.12 -11.81 -14.20
N GLU A 67 4.01 -11.61 -14.91
CA GLU A 67 4.00 -11.52 -16.37
C GLU A 67 4.83 -10.36 -16.91
N SER A 68 4.78 -9.19 -16.26
CA SER A 68 5.58 -8.02 -16.65
C SER A 68 7.06 -8.25 -16.39
N ALA A 69 7.41 -8.76 -15.22
CA ALA A 69 8.79 -9.08 -14.89
C ALA A 69 9.36 -10.13 -15.85
N LEU A 70 8.61 -11.20 -16.17
CA LEU A 70 9.01 -12.19 -17.17
C LEU A 70 9.20 -11.56 -18.56
N ALA A 71 8.35 -10.60 -18.96
CA ALA A 71 8.48 -9.90 -20.23
C ALA A 71 9.76 -9.04 -20.29
N TRP A 72 10.13 -8.35 -19.21
CA TRP A 72 11.38 -7.59 -19.14
C TRP A 72 12.60 -8.51 -19.19
N ALA A 73 12.60 -9.58 -18.39
CA ALA A 73 13.67 -10.57 -18.39
C ALA A 73 13.86 -11.22 -19.77
N ARG A 74 12.78 -11.49 -20.52
CA ARG A 74 12.84 -11.93 -21.93
C ARG A 74 13.52 -10.91 -22.82
N ALA A 75 13.07 -9.66 -22.76
CA ALA A 75 13.57 -8.58 -23.62
C ALA A 75 15.07 -8.30 -23.40
N GLU A 76 15.54 -8.49 -22.17
CA GLU A 76 16.93 -8.29 -21.77
C GLU A 76 17.81 -9.55 -21.94
N GLY A 77 17.26 -10.66 -22.42
CA GLY A 77 18.01 -11.88 -22.70
C GLY A 77 18.49 -12.63 -21.45
N TRP A 78 17.72 -12.56 -20.36
CA TRP A 78 18.03 -13.28 -19.12
C TRP A 78 17.94 -14.80 -19.31
N CYS A 79 18.61 -15.51 -18.43
CA CYS A 79 18.58 -16.96 -18.33
C CYS A 79 17.49 -17.40 -17.35
N PHE A 80 17.02 -18.64 -17.48
CA PHE A 80 16.01 -19.21 -16.59
C PHE A 80 16.50 -20.51 -15.98
N ASP A 81 16.66 -20.53 -14.66
CA ASP A 81 16.95 -21.76 -13.93
C ASP A 81 15.68 -22.61 -13.85
N VAL A 82 15.66 -23.71 -14.60
CA VAL A 82 14.49 -24.58 -14.72
C VAL A 82 14.11 -25.28 -13.40
N LYS A 83 15.04 -25.37 -12.44
CA LYS A 83 14.82 -26.01 -11.15
C LYS A 83 14.26 -25.02 -10.14
N SER A 84 14.97 -23.90 -9.91
CA SER A 84 14.54 -22.88 -8.93
C SER A 84 13.40 -22.00 -9.46
N LYS A 85 13.21 -21.99 -10.79
CA LYS A 85 12.34 -21.09 -11.54
C LYS A 85 12.78 -19.62 -11.44
N ALA A 86 14.05 -19.35 -11.13
CA ALA A 86 14.59 -17.99 -11.05
C ALA A 86 15.06 -17.47 -12.42
N ALA A 87 14.92 -16.16 -12.63
CA ALA A 87 15.63 -15.47 -13.69
C ALA A 87 17.04 -15.11 -13.21
N LEU A 88 18.03 -15.32 -14.08
CA LEU A 88 19.45 -15.04 -13.79
C LEU A 88 20.04 -14.17 -14.90
N PRO A 89 20.95 -13.23 -14.58
CA PRO A 89 21.64 -12.45 -15.61
C PRO A 89 22.50 -13.35 -16.50
N PRO A 90 22.74 -12.96 -17.76
CA PRO A 90 23.64 -13.68 -18.66
C PRO A 90 25.07 -13.75 -18.11
N PRO A 91 25.91 -14.72 -18.56
CA PRO A 91 25.67 -15.66 -19.67
C PRO A 91 24.82 -16.89 -19.31
N CYS A 92 24.10 -17.42 -20.30
CA CYS A 92 23.24 -18.60 -20.15
C CYS A 92 23.96 -19.91 -20.41
N ASP A 93 23.46 -20.98 -19.81
CA ASP A 93 23.92 -22.36 -20.00
C ASP A 93 22.78 -23.21 -20.55
N ALA A 94 22.91 -23.73 -21.77
CA ALA A 94 21.84 -24.49 -22.42
C ALA A 94 21.42 -25.75 -21.65
N ALA A 95 22.29 -26.32 -20.80
CA ALA A 95 21.99 -27.55 -20.07
C ALA A 95 21.11 -27.31 -18.83
N SER A 96 21.35 -26.25 -18.07
CA SER A 96 20.68 -26.01 -16.78
C SER A 96 19.98 -24.65 -16.66
N LYS A 97 20.43 -23.64 -17.41
CA LYS A 97 19.99 -22.25 -17.34
C LYS A 97 19.82 -21.69 -18.76
N PRO A 98 18.94 -22.27 -19.60
CA PRO A 98 18.74 -21.81 -20.97
C PRO A 98 18.25 -20.36 -20.99
N PRO A 99 18.34 -19.67 -22.15
CA PRO A 99 17.68 -18.38 -22.34
C PRO A 99 16.20 -18.46 -21.95
N LEU A 100 15.69 -17.45 -21.25
CA LEU A 100 14.34 -17.47 -20.70
C LEU A 100 13.29 -17.60 -21.81
N ASP A 101 13.51 -16.96 -22.96
CA ASP A 101 12.64 -17.10 -24.14
C ASP A 101 12.55 -18.55 -24.63
N GLU A 102 13.64 -19.32 -24.54
CA GLU A 102 13.64 -20.75 -24.84
C GLU A 102 12.97 -21.59 -23.73
N ALA A 103 13.33 -21.32 -22.47
CA ALA A 103 12.83 -22.09 -21.33
C ALA A 103 11.31 -22.03 -21.18
N LEU A 104 10.73 -20.88 -21.55
CA LEU A 104 9.31 -20.58 -21.36
C LEU A 104 8.51 -20.58 -22.68
N ARG A 105 8.97 -21.28 -23.72
CA ARG A 105 8.24 -21.39 -25.02
C ARG A 105 6.88 -22.08 -24.88
N SER A 106 6.76 -23.05 -23.96
CA SER A 106 5.51 -23.77 -23.78
C SER A 106 4.58 -23.03 -22.82
N THR A 107 3.27 -23.10 -23.08
CA THR A 107 2.23 -22.54 -22.20
C THR A 107 2.34 -23.06 -20.77
N GLN A 108 2.71 -24.34 -20.59
CA GLN A 108 2.86 -24.91 -19.25
C GLN A 108 4.07 -24.33 -18.53
N ALA A 109 5.24 -24.27 -19.17
CA ALA A 109 6.44 -23.70 -18.56
C ALA A 109 6.24 -22.23 -18.15
N TYR A 110 5.58 -21.45 -19.00
CA TYR A 110 5.23 -20.06 -18.67
C TYR A 110 4.27 -19.98 -17.47
N ARG A 111 3.24 -20.85 -17.42
CA ARG A 111 2.32 -20.89 -16.27
C ARG A 111 3.04 -21.27 -14.98
N ASP A 112 3.95 -22.24 -15.04
CA ASP A 112 4.75 -22.67 -13.89
C ASP A 112 5.65 -21.54 -13.38
N ALA A 113 6.25 -20.76 -14.29
CA ALA A 113 7.04 -19.59 -13.92
C ALA A 113 6.18 -18.52 -13.23
N VAL A 114 5.00 -18.19 -13.79
CA VAL A 114 4.09 -17.24 -13.14
C VAL A 114 3.61 -17.75 -11.78
N ASN A 115 3.30 -19.04 -11.65
CA ASN A 115 2.93 -19.63 -10.37
C ASN A 115 4.10 -19.55 -9.37
N ALA A 116 5.34 -19.74 -9.82
CA ALA A 116 6.51 -19.60 -8.96
C ALA A 116 6.78 -18.14 -8.54
N TRP A 117 6.41 -17.16 -9.37
CA TRP A 117 6.67 -15.74 -9.11
C TRP A 117 5.48 -15.02 -8.44
N SER A 118 4.45 -15.75 -8.00
CA SER A 118 3.24 -15.16 -7.40
C SER A 118 2.49 -16.14 -6.48
N MET A 119 1.38 -15.67 -5.92
CA MET A 119 0.44 -16.44 -5.10
C MET A 119 -0.71 -17.03 -5.93
N ARG A 120 -0.61 -17.06 -7.28
CA ARG A 120 -1.70 -17.49 -8.17
C ARG A 120 -2.19 -18.92 -7.92
N ASP A 121 -1.30 -19.81 -7.47
CA ASP A 121 -1.61 -21.23 -7.29
C ASP A 121 -0.79 -21.87 -6.16
N VAL A 122 -0.88 -21.27 -4.96
CA VAL A 122 -0.15 -21.71 -3.76
C VAL A 122 -0.43 -23.18 -3.42
N ILE A 123 -1.66 -23.66 -3.67
CA ILE A 123 -2.08 -25.03 -3.36
C ILE A 123 -1.25 -26.06 -4.14
N THR A 124 -0.86 -25.77 -5.39
CA THR A 124 -0.02 -26.68 -6.18
C THR A 124 1.47 -26.53 -5.89
N ALA A 125 1.89 -25.46 -5.22
CA ALA A 125 3.29 -25.21 -4.85
C ALA A 125 3.83 -26.19 -3.80
N ARG A 126 2.94 -26.92 -3.08
CA ARG A 126 3.28 -27.89 -2.01
C ARG A 126 4.17 -27.32 -0.90
N VAL A 127 4.15 -26.01 -0.71
CA VAL A 127 4.81 -25.26 0.37
C VAL A 127 3.75 -24.41 1.08
N SER A 128 4.06 -23.89 2.27
CA SER A 128 3.15 -22.97 2.95
C SER A 128 2.95 -21.68 2.12
N GLY A 129 1.84 -20.97 2.34
CA GLY A 129 1.63 -19.68 1.68
C GLY A 129 2.70 -18.64 2.08
N HIS A 130 3.11 -18.67 3.35
CA HIS A 130 4.26 -17.94 3.87
C HIS A 130 5.53 -18.19 3.03
N ASP A 131 5.94 -19.45 2.89
CA ASP A 131 7.16 -19.78 2.17
C ASP A 131 7.04 -19.50 0.68
N GLN A 132 5.88 -19.73 0.06
CA GLN A 132 5.67 -19.41 -1.35
C GLN A 132 5.83 -17.91 -1.60
N PHE A 133 5.28 -17.08 -0.71
CA PHE A 133 5.38 -15.63 -0.79
C PHE A 133 6.83 -15.17 -0.74
N PHE A 134 7.57 -15.50 0.31
CA PHE A 134 8.97 -15.08 0.45
C PHE A 134 9.88 -15.71 -0.61
N ASN A 135 9.63 -16.96 -1.01
CA ASN A 135 10.41 -17.60 -2.07
C ASN A 135 10.23 -16.96 -3.45
N SER A 136 9.10 -16.29 -3.69
CA SER A 136 8.85 -15.63 -4.97
C SER A 136 9.89 -14.55 -5.27
N PHE A 137 10.29 -13.76 -4.26
CA PHE A 137 11.23 -12.66 -4.41
C PHE A 137 12.61 -13.13 -4.89
N PHE A 138 13.13 -14.27 -4.42
CA PHE A 138 14.40 -14.83 -4.89
C PHE A 138 14.40 -15.15 -6.39
N ARG A 139 13.22 -15.30 -7.00
CA ARG A 139 13.07 -15.71 -8.40
C ARG A 139 13.07 -14.52 -9.37
N PHE A 140 12.63 -13.34 -8.91
CA PHE A 140 12.41 -12.17 -9.79
C PHE A 140 13.06 -10.87 -9.32
N SER A 141 13.53 -10.76 -8.07
CA SER A 141 13.94 -9.46 -7.50
C SER A 141 15.00 -8.74 -8.32
N ASP A 142 15.97 -9.47 -8.87
CA ASP A 142 17.02 -8.89 -9.72
C ASP A 142 16.43 -8.28 -11.01
N VAL A 143 15.43 -8.92 -11.60
CA VAL A 143 14.75 -8.42 -12.80
C VAL A 143 14.03 -7.11 -12.49
N THR A 144 13.24 -7.09 -11.41
CA THR A 144 12.54 -5.88 -10.98
C THR A 144 13.51 -4.79 -10.50
N GLY A 145 14.63 -5.17 -9.88
CA GLY A 145 15.69 -4.27 -9.42
C GLY A 145 16.47 -3.62 -10.58
N ASN A 146 16.57 -4.30 -11.73
CA ASN A 146 17.10 -3.71 -12.96
C ASN A 146 16.07 -2.86 -13.72
N ASN A 147 14.79 -2.93 -13.33
CA ASN A 147 13.67 -2.31 -14.03
C ASN A 147 12.83 -1.38 -13.15
N ILE A 148 13.42 -0.75 -12.12
CA ILE A 148 12.66 0.02 -11.11
C ILE A 148 11.79 1.13 -11.74
N GLY A 149 12.27 1.84 -12.76
CA GLY A 149 11.48 2.86 -13.47
C GLY A 149 10.30 2.28 -14.27
N ALA A 150 10.46 1.08 -14.83
CA ALA A 150 9.37 0.35 -15.50
C ALA A 150 8.34 -0.16 -14.50
N ALA A 151 8.82 -0.75 -13.39
CA ALA A 151 8.00 -1.17 -12.26
C ALA A 151 7.15 -0.01 -11.74
N LEU A 152 7.78 1.14 -11.50
CA LEU A 152 7.07 2.31 -11.01
C LEU A 152 6.01 2.80 -12.01
N ALA A 153 6.32 2.81 -13.31
CA ALA A 153 5.37 3.21 -14.36
C ALA A 153 4.13 2.29 -14.41
N GLU A 154 4.32 0.97 -14.31
CA GLU A 154 3.22 0.00 -14.25
C GLU A 154 2.34 0.22 -13.01
N VAL A 155 2.96 0.35 -11.83
CA VAL A 155 2.24 0.46 -10.56
C VAL A 155 1.42 1.75 -10.50
N VAL A 156 1.98 2.91 -10.90
CA VAL A 156 1.22 4.17 -10.87
C VAL A 156 0.08 4.21 -11.90
N GLU A 157 0.24 3.54 -13.03
CA GLU A 157 -0.83 3.45 -14.03
C GLU A 157 -1.99 2.58 -13.49
N ARG A 158 -1.68 1.45 -12.87
CA ARG A 158 -2.66 0.61 -12.18
C ARG A 158 -3.32 1.34 -11.01
N ALA A 159 -2.57 2.19 -10.29
CA ALA A 159 -3.15 3.01 -9.23
C ALA A 159 -4.13 4.06 -9.80
N ALA A 160 -3.78 4.71 -10.91
CA ALA A 160 -4.64 5.69 -11.57
C ALA A 160 -5.96 5.08 -12.08
N SER A 161 -5.92 3.86 -12.64
CA SER A 161 -7.12 3.16 -13.11
C SER A 161 -8.08 2.78 -11.98
N GLN A 162 -7.60 2.84 -10.73
CA GLN A 162 -8.37 2.56 -9.52
C GLN A 162 -8.69 3.84 -8.73
N ASN A 163 -8.57 5.02 -9.31
CA ASN A 163 -8.87 6.28 -8.63
C ASN A 163 -8.08 6.49 -7.31
N ILE A 164 -6.81 6.07 -7.31
CA ILE A 164 -5.84 6.33 -6.24
C ILE A 164 -5.10 7.63 -6.57
N LEU A 165 -4.84 8.44 -5.55
CA LEU A 165 -4.17 9.74 -5.65
C LEU A 165 -2.69 9.68 -5.30
N TYR A 166 -2.32 8.76 -4.41
CA TYR A 166 -0.99 8.75 -3.80
C TYR A 166 -0.52 7.32 -3.54
N LEU A 167 0.78 7.08 -3.76
CA LEU A 167 1.45 5.86 -3.35
C LEU A 167 2.65 6.20 -2.46
N GLU A 168 2.82 5.44 -1.39
CA GLU A 168 4.03 5.42 -0.58
C GLU A 168 4.69 4.04 -0.71
N LEU A 169 5.69 3.96 -1.59
CA LEU A 169 6.26 2.68 -2.05
C LEU A 169 7.56 2.35 -1.33
N MET A 170 7.74 1.09 -0.96
CA MET A 170 8.98 0.63 -0.32
C MET A 170 10.01 0.22 -1.37
N ILE A 171 11.23 0.76 -1.26
CA ILE A 171 12.37 0.49 -2.15
C ILE A 171 13.68 0.37 -1.36
N SER A 172 14.68 -0.29 -1.94
CA SER A 172 15.99 -0.56 -1.32
C SER A 172 17.17 0.15 -2.03
N PRO A 173 17.21 1.49 -2.10
CA PRO A 173 18.26 2.20 -2.84
C PRO A 173 19.62 2.03 -2.18
N LEU A 174 20.50 1.25 -2.82
CA LEU A 174 21.88 0.96 -2.40
C LEU A 174 22.01 0.34 -0.98
N MET A 175 20.97 -0.36 -0.50
CA MET A 175 20.99 -1.01 0.81
C MET A 175 22.01 -2.15 0.92
N GLY A 176 22.27 -2.85 -0.20
CA GLY A 176 23.33 -3.85 -0.28
C GLY A 176 24.73 -3.26 0.01
N GLU A 177 25.05 -2.10 -0.58
CA GLU A 177 26.32 -1.42 -0.31
C GLU A 177 26.40 -0.92 1.14
N ALA A 178 25.29 -0.43 1.72
CA ALA A 178 25.28 -0.05 3.13
C ALA A 178 25.54 -1.25 4.05
N ARG A 179 24.95 -2.41 3.72
CA ARG A 179 25.21 -3.66 4.42
C ARG A 179 26.70 -4.03 4.36
N ASP A 180 27.31 -3.94 3.18
CA ASP A 180 28.73 -4.24 2.98
C ASP A 180 29.62 -3.28 3.79
N LEU A 181 29.26 -2.00 3.90
CA LEU A 181 29.94 -1.04 4.78
C LEU A 181 29.86 -1.47 6.25
N GLY A 182 28.66 -1.83 6.73
CA GLY A 182 28.45 -2.32 8.09
C GLY A 182 29.28 -3.57 8.42
N GLU A 183 29.36 -4.50 7.48
CA GLU A 183 30.20 -5.70 7.58
C GLU A 183 31.69 -5.35 7.70
N GLN A 184 32.19 -4.46 6.84
CA GLN A 184 33.60 -4.09 6.81
C GLN A 184 34.08 -3.38 8.09
N ILE A 185 33.22 -2.57 8.71
CA ILE A 185 33.61 -1.83 9.94
C ILE A 185 33.43 -2.63 11.22
N GLY A 186 32.58 -3.67 11.18
CA GLY A 186 32.15 -4.43 12.34
C GLY A 186 31.32 -3.61 13.33
N TRP A 187 30.71 -4.30 14.30
CA TRP A 187 29.91 -3.63 15.33
C TRP A 187 30.78 -2.78 16.27
N LYS A 188 30.23 -1.64 16.68
CA LYS A 188 30.76 -0.77 17.74
C LYS A 188 29.63 -0.48 18.72
N ASP A 189 29.87 -0.69 20.01
CA ASP A 189 28.82 -0.52 21.04
C ASP A 189 28.37 0.92 21.22
N ASP A 190 29.22 1.90 20.90
CA ASP A 190 28.87 3.31 20.87
C ASP A 190 28.27 3.70 19.50
N PRO A 191 26.98 4.11 19.44
CA PRO A 191 26.34 4.53 18.20
C PRO A 191 27.05 5.69 17.50
N ASP A 192 27.66 6.61 18.25
CA ASP A 192 28.34 7.77 17.66
C ASP A 192 29.67 7.33 17.01
N ALA A 193 30.41 6.43 17.65
CA ALA A 193 31.57 5.77 17.04
C ALA A 193 31.18 4.93 15.81
N MET A 194 30.02 4.27 15.83
CA MET A 194 29.48 3.52 14.70
C MET A 194 29.21 4.44 13.50
N LEU A 195 28.50 5.56 13.71
CA LEU A 195 28.24 6.56 12.67
C LEU A 195 29.53 7.18 12.13
N ALA A 196 30.48 7.53 13.00
CA ALA A 196 31.75 8.10 12.58
C ALA A 196 32.57 7.13 11.71
N ALA A 197 32.54 5.83 12.02
CA ALA A 197 33.21 4.81 11.23
C ALA A 197 32.55 4.60 9.86
N LEU A 198 31.21 4.61 9.80
CA LEU A 198 30.46 4.56 8.54
C LEU A 198 30.77 5.79 7.66
N ASP A 199 30.85 6.97 8.26
CA ASP A 199 31.19 8.20 7.55
C ASP A 199 32.61 8.19 7.00
N ALA A 200 33.58 7.75 7.80
CA ALA A 200 34.96 7.56 7.35
C ALA A 200 35.11 6.54 6.21
N LYS A 201 34.12 5.65 6.03
CA LYS A 201 34.05 4.66 4.95
C LYS A 201 33.16 5.05 3.78
N GLY A 202 32.58 6.25 3.79
CA GLY A 202 31.86 6.80 2.64
C GLY A 202 30.34 6.68 2.69
N LEU A 203 29.72 6.50 3.86
CA LEU A 203 28.25 6.53 3.99
C LEU A 203 27.64 7.82 3.40
N GLY A 204 28.30 8.98 3.57
CA GLY A 204 27.84 10.25 3.00
C GLY A 204 27.73 10.23 1.46
N ASP A 205 28.72 9.67 0.79
CA ASP A 205 28.71 9.51 -0.67
C ASP A 205 27.65 8.50 -1.11
N LEU A 206 27.45 7.43 -0.33
CA LEU A 206 26.41 6.45 -0.56
C LEU A 206 25.01 7.06 -0.48
N VAL A 207 24.76 7.92 0.52
CA VAL A 207 23.49 8.67 0.65
C VAL A 207 23.24 9.55 -0.57
N LYS A 208 24.28 10.24 -1.09
CA LYS A 208 24.15 11.08 -2.29
C LYS A 208 23.79 10.27 -3.52
N ARG A 209 24.50 9.17 -3.77
CA ARG A 209 24.24 8.26 -4.90
C ARG A 209 22.86 7.62 -4.82
N ALA A 210 22.43 7.23 -3.62
CA ALA A 210 21.09 6.71 -3.39
C ALA A 210 20.01 7.76 -3.70
N ALA A 211 20.20 9.03 -3.29
CA ALA A 211 19.26 10.10 -3.63
C ALA A 211 19.16 10.34 -5.15
N GLU A 212 20.30 10.36 -5.84
CA GLU A 212 20.37 10.51 -7.30
C GLU A 212 19.66 9.35 -8.02
N SER A 213 19.81 8.11 -7.53
CA SER A 213 19.16 6.95 -8.15
C SER A 213 17.63 7.00 -8.02
N VAL A 214 17.08 7.41 -6.87
CA VAL A 214 15.61 7.53 -6.71
C VAL A 214 15.05 8.65 -7.61
N VAL A 215 15.75 9.77 -7.76
CA VAL A 215 15.34 10.83 -8.72
C VAL A 215 15.34 10.31 -10.15
N ALA A 216 16.36 9.53 -10.53
CA ALA A 216 16.44 8.92 -11.86
C ALA A 216 15.28 7.93 -12.11
N VAL A 217 14.85 7.17 -11.10
CA VAL A 217 13.69 6.27 -11.16
C VAL A 217 12.40 7.04 -11.45
N VAL A 218 12.15 8.15 -10.75
CA VAL A 218 10.96 8.99 -10.99
C VAL A 218 10.99 9.58 -12.41
N ALA A 219 12.14 10.07 -12.85
CA ALA A 219 12.31 10.59 -14.20
C ALA A 219 12.11 9.50 -15.28
N ASP A 220 12.53 8.26 -15.03
CA ASP A 220 12.29 7.15 -15.95
C ASP A 220 10.81 6.79 -16.06
N LYS A 221 10.10 6.74 -14.92
CA LYS A 221 8.64 6.61 -14.89
C LYS A 221 7.96 7.72 -15.72
N ASP A 222 8.35 8.97 -15.54
CA ASP A 222 7.77 10.11 -16.28
C ASP A 222 7.99 9.99 -17.78
N ARG A 223 9.18 9.57 -18.21
CA ARG A 223 9.47 9.32 -19.64
C ARG A 223 8.60 8.19 -20.19
N ARG A 224 8.49 7.07 -19.49
CA ARG A 224 7.71 5.88 -19.92
C ARG A 224 6.22 6.16 -20.04
N LEU A 225 5.69 7.04 -19.19
CA LEU A 225 4.29 7.46 -19.21
C LEU A 225 4.05 8.72 -20.04
N ALA A 226 5.08 9.26 -20.68
CA ALA A 226 5.03 10.51 -21.45
C ALA A 226 4.39 11.68 -20.67
N CYS A 227 4.72 11.84 -19.39
CA CYS A 227 4.03 12.81 -18.51
C CYS A 227 4.23 14.28 -18.89
N GLY A 228 5.30 14.59 -19.65
CA GLY A 228 5.54 15.92 -20.21
C GLY A 228 4.76 16.21 -21.49
N ASP A 229 4.07 15.23 -22.07
CA ASP A 229 3.33 15.35 -23.33
C ASP A 229 1.83 15.43 -23.05
N THR A 230 1.18 16.53 -23.41
CA THR A 230 -0.26 16.74 -23.15
C THR A 230 -1.18 15.81 -23.95
N VAL A 231 -0.71 15.24 -25.05
CA VAL A 231 -1.49 14.38 -25.95
C VAL A 231 -1.24 12.90 -25.65
N HIS A 232 0.01 12.53 -25.41
CA HIS A 232 0.44 11.13 -25.27
C HIS A 232 0.61 10.67 -23.82
N ARG A 233 0.46 11.56 -22.83
CA ARG A 233 0.49 11.21 -21.40
C ARG A 233 -0.45 10.06 -21.08
N ARG A 234 0.07 9.07 -20.34
CA ARG A 234 -0.67 7.91 -19.86
C ARG A 234 -1.27 8.14 -18.48
N PRO A 235 -2.28 7.36 -18.06
CA PRO A 235 -2.73 7.34 -16.68
C PRO A 235 -1.55 7.06 -15.74
N GLY A 236 -1.56 7.66 -14.54
CA GLY A 236 -0.47 7.53 -13.57
C GLY A 236 0.43 8.77 -13.45
N CYS A 237 0.43 9.67 -14.43
CA CYS A 237 1.21 10.91 -14.35
C CYS A 237 0.79 11.83 -13.19
N ASP A 238 -0.49 11.84 -12.82
CA ASP A 238 -0.99 12.67 -11.70
C ASP A 238 -1.03 11.91 -10.37
N VAL A 239 -0.62 10.64 -10.33
CA VAL A 239 -0.51 9.89 -9.08
C VAL A 239 0.76 10.35 -8.38
N ALA A 240 0.61 10.97 -7.22
CA ALA A 240 1.75 11.38 -6.42
C ALA A 240 2.46 10.14 -5.86
N VAL A 241 3.79 10.18 -5.79
CA VAL A 241 4.59 9.06 -5.27
C VAL A 241 5.63 9.56 -4.28
N ARG A 242 5.73 8.89 -3.14
CA ARG A 242 6.91 8.95 -2.25
C ARG A 242 7.38 7.56 -1.92
N PHE A 243 8.54 7.49 -1.28
CA PHE A 243 9.21 6.24 -0.98
C PHE A 243 9.58 6.09 0.49
N LEU A 244 9.53 4.85 0.95
CA LEU A 244 10.16 4.39 2.18
C LEU A 244 11.41 3.58 1.83
N ALA A 245 12.53 3.95 2.44
CA ALA A 245 13.76 3.20 2.32
C ALA A 245 13.70 1.94 3.20
N GLN A 246 13.82 0.77 2.57
CA GLN A 246 13.73 -0.53 3.21
C GLN A 246 15.03 -0.89 3.93
N VAL A 247 14.91 -1.33 5.18
CA VAL A 247 15.99 -1.86 5.98
C VAL A 247 15.73 -3.35 6.19
N TYR A 248 16.61 -4.21 5.69
CA TYR A 248 16.47 -5.65 5.86
C TYR A 248 16.77 -6.04 7.31
N ARG A 249 15.83 -6.74 7.95
CA ARG A 249 15.90 -7.09 9.38
C ARG A 249 16.58 -8.44 9.67
N ASN A 250 16.69 -9.31 8.68
CA ASN A 250 17.33 -10.63 8.77
C ASN A 250 18.86 -10.58 8.56
N VAL A 251 19.52 -9.60 9.18
CA VAL A 251 20.98 -9.38 9.11
C VAL A 251 21.54 -9.05 10.48
N ASP A 252 22.86 -9.15 10.64
CA ASP A 252 23.52 -8.77 11.88
C ASP A 252 23.36 -7.28 12.22
N ARG A 253 23.58 -6.94 13.48
CA ARG A 253 23.40 -5.58 14.02
C ARG A 253 24.24 -4.50 13.31
N ALA A 254 25.46 -4.82 12.83
CA ALA A 254 26.30 -3.83 12.17
C ALA A 254 25.74 -3.48 10.79
N LYS A 255 25.31 -4.51 10.06
CA LYS A 255 24.60 -4.42 8.77
C LYS A 255 23.27 -3.68 8.90
N LEU A 256 22.49 -3.99 9.93
CA LEU A 256 21.22 -3.32 10.21
C LEU A 256 21.46 -1.82 10.46
N PHE A 257 22.38 -1.49 11.37
CA PHE A 257 22.69 -0.11 11.74
C PHE A 257 23.10 0.72 10.52
N ALA A 258 23.98 0.18 9.66
CA ALA A 258 24.44 0.85 8.46
C ALA A 258 23.30 1.17 7.47
N GLN A 259 22.40 0.19 7.25
CA GLN A 259 21.20 0.39 6.42
C GLN A 259 20.25 1.42 7.04
N THR A 260 19.98 1.35 8.34
CA THR A 260 19.13 2.33 9.03
C THR A 260 19.71 3.73 8.96
N ALA A 261 21.04 3.89 9.09
CA ALA A 261 21.72 5.17 8.95
C ALA A 261 21.61 5.73 7.51
N LEU A 262 21.79 4.89 6.49
CA LEU A 262 21.55 5.27 5.09
C LEU A 262 20.10 5.72 4.89
N ALA A 263 19.13 4.91 5.32
CA ALA A 263 17.70 5.16 5.16
C ALA A 263 17.27 6.49 5.82
N ALA A 264 17.65 6.70 7.08
CA ALA A 264 17.30 7.90 7.83
C ALA A 264 17.94 9.17 7.25
N ARG A 265 19.20 9.10 6.82
CA ARG A 265 19.88 10.23 6.17
C ARG A 265 19.31 10.53 4.79
N LEU A 266 18.95 9.50 4.02
CA LEU A 266 18.29 9.64 2.73
C LEU A 266 16.92 10.32 2.89
N ALA A 267 16.08 9.84 3.82
CA ALA A 267 14.77 10.40 4.12
C ALA A 267 14.80 11.80 4.79
N SER A 268 15.95 12.19 5.35
CA SER A 268 16.13 13.55 5.91
C SER A 268 16.45 14.61 4.85
N ARG A 269 16.75 14.20 3.61
CA ARG A 269 17.03 15.10 2.49
C ARG A 269 15.73 15.56 1.84
N GLU A 270 15.80 16.69 1.15
CA GLU A 270 14.74 17.04 0.21
C GLU A 270 14.75 16.04 -0.95
N GLY A 271 13.60 15.45 -1.23
CA GLY A 271 13.47 14.44 -2.26
C GLY A 271 12.22 13.58 -2.10
N PRO A 272 12.10 12.52 -2.91
CA PRO A 272 10.93 11.66 -2.92
C PRO A 272 10.93 10.59 -1.81
N VAL A 273 12.04 10.39 -1.09
CA VAL A 273 12.13 9.46 0.04
C VAL A 273 11.73 10.20 1.32
N VAL A 274 10.71 9.72 2.02
CA VAL A 274 10.09 10.42 3.17
C VAL A 274 10.24 9.67 4.49
N GLY A 275 10.69 8.43 4.44
CA GLY A 275 10.86 7.62 5.63
C GLY A 275 11.59 6.32 5.38
N LEU A 276 11.53 5.46 6.37
CA LEU A 276 12.11 4.11 6.36
C LEU A 276 11.10 3.08 6.84
N ASN A 277 11.36 1.82 6.50
CA ASN A 277 10.63 0.65 7.00
C ASN A 277 11.56 -0.54 7.21
N LEU A 278 11.28 -1.40 8.21
CA LEU A 278 11.97 -2.68 8.37
C LEU A 278 11.18 -3.77 7.63
N VAL A 279 11.87 -4.52 6.79
CA VAL A 279 11.27 -5.53 5.89
C VAL A 279 11.98 -6.87 6.00
N ALA A 280 11.47 -7.86 5.26
CA ALA A 280 11.75 -9.29 5.36
C ALA A 280 10.98 -9.96 6.51
N ALA A 281 10.94 -11.29 6.46
CA ALA A 281 10.17 -12.14 7.36
C ALA A 281 10.42 -11.78 8.84
N GLU A 282 9.35 -11.46 9.58
CA GLU A 282 9.45 -11.08 10.99
C GLU A 282 9.73 -12.29 11.90
N ASP A 283 9.40 -13.50 11.45
CA ASP A 283 9.66 -14.78 12.12
C ASP A 283 11.07 -15.37 11.87
N ASP A 284 11.91 -14.67 11.10
CA ASP A 284 13.31 -15.07 10.88
C ASP A 284 14.10 -15.17 12.20
N GLU A 285 14.97 -16.18 12.32
CA GLU A 285 15.71 -16.46 13.56
C GLU A 285 16.56 -15.27 14.04
N ILE A 286 17.19 -14.53 13.11
CA ILE A 286 17.99 -13.34 13.45
C ILE A 286 17.06 -12.24 13.97
N THR A 287 15.90 -12.06 13.34
CA THR A 287 14.91 -11.06 13.73
C THR A 287 14.35 -11.34 15.11
N LEU A 288 13.77 -12.53 15.34
CA LEU A 288 13.19 -12.91 16.63
C LEU A 288 14.22 -12.84 17.75
N GLY A 289 15.47 -13.26 17.49
CA GLY A 289 16.54 -13.22 18.47
C GLY A 289 17.00 -11.81 18.87
N ASN A 290 16.78 -10.80 18.01
CA ASN A 290 17.37 -9.47 18.18
C ASN A 290 16.36 -8.31 18.13
N TYR A 291 15.05 -8.58 18.00
CA TYR A 291 14.04 -7.56 17.70
C TYR A 291 14.13 -6.29 18.56
N SER A 292 14.26 -6.45 19.88
CA SER A 292 14.38 -5.31 20.79
C SER A 292 15.64 -4.47 20.58
N GLU A 293 16.75 -5.08 20.18
CA GLU A 293 17.95 -4.35 19.77
C GLU A 293 17.71 -3.62 18.44
N GLN A 294 17.03 -4.25 17.48
CA GLN A 294 16.67 -3.62 16.21
C GLN A 294 15.79 -2.37 16.45
N MET A 295 14.77 -2.47 17.32
CA MET A 295 13.91 -1.34 17.66
C MET A 295 14.68 -0.21 18.35
N ARG A 296 15.66 -0.54 19.21
CA ARG A 296 16.55 0.46 19.82
C ARG A 296 17.40 1.17 18.76
N ILE A 297 18.01 0.44 17.82
CA ILE A 297 18.79 1.02 16.72
C ILE A 297 17.93 1.96 15.87
N VAL A 298 16.75 1.51 15.45
CA VAL A 298 15.81 2.30 14.65
C VAL A 298 15.39 3.56 15.39
N GLY A 299 15.00 3.44 16.66
CA GLY A 299 14.59 4.60 17.46
C GLY A 299 15.74 5.57 17.73
N ASP A 300 16.95 5.07 17.94
CA ASP A 300 18.14 5.88 18.21
C ASP A 300 18.57 6.70 16.99
N ILE A 301 18.60 6.08 15.82
CA ILE A 301 18.87 6.76 14.55
C ILE A 301 17.70 7.69 14.19
N GLY A 302 16.45 7.25 14.37
CA GLY A 302 15.25 8.04 14.12
C GLY A 302 15.22 9.36 14.92
N ARG A 303 15.59 9.32 16.20
CA ARG A 303 15.70 10.53 17.05
C ARG A 303 16.76 11.51 16.55
N ARG A 304 17.86 11.04 15.95
CA ARG A 304 18.89 11.89 15.31
C ARG A 304 18.42 12.47 13.97
N HIS A 305 17.40 11.86 13.36
CA HIS A 305 16.89 12.20 12.03
C HIS A 305 15.37 12.43 12.07
N PRO A 306 14.85 13.43 12.81
CA PRO A 306 13.41 13.62 13.03
C PRO A 306 12.60 13.92 11.76
N LYS A 307 13.27 14.25 10.64
CA LYS A 307 12.64 14.40 9.33
C LYS A 307 12.34 13.05 8.65
N ALA A 308 13.13 12.02 8.96
CA ALA A 308 12.90 10.67 8.47
C ALA A 308 11.75 10.04 9.24
N ARG A 309 10.61 9.84 8.57
CA ARG A 309 9.45 9.19 9.17
C ARG A 309 9.67 7.68 9.28
N ILE A 310 8.99 7.05 10.21
CA ILE A 310 9.14 5.63 10.51
C ILE A 310 7.77 4.96 10.40
N SER A 311 7.63 4.03 9.44
CA SER A 311 6.58 3.02 9.43
C SER A 311 7.27 1.66 9.56
N LEU A 312 6.74 0.70 10.32
CA LEU A 312 7.40 -0.60 10.51
C LEU A 312 6.43 -1.75 10.27
N HIS A 313 6.89 -2.81 9.60
CA HIS A 313 6.28 -4.14 9.78
C HIS A 313 6.46 -4.54 11.24
N ALA A 314 5.35 -4.69 11.94
CA ALA A 314 5.34 -5.14 13.31
C ALA A 314 4.08 -5.94 13.61
N GLY A 315 4.26 -7.07 14.26
CA GLY A 315 3.18 -7.97 14.58
C GLY A 315 2.61 -8.69 13.36
N GLU A 316 3.39 -8.87 12.31
CA GLU A 316 3.08 -9.75 11.18
C GLU A 316 3.35 -11.22 11.56
N LEU A 317 2.79 -11.62 12.70
CA LEU A 317 3.02 -12.90 13.34
C LEU A 317 1.69 -13.52 13.76
N THR A 318 1.67 -14.84 13.93
CA THR A 318 0.48 -15.57 14.40
C THR A 318 0.86 -16.82 15.17
N MET A 319 -0.06 -17.32 15.98
CA MET A 319 0.10 -18.59 16.67
C MET A 319 0.25 -19.73 15.65
N GLY A 320 1.30 -20.53 15.82
CA GLY A 320 1.64 -21.64 14.92
C GLY A 320 2.76 -21.30 13.94
N LEU A 321 2.98 -20.02 13.62
CA LEU A 321 4.18 -19.55 12.93
C LEU A 321 5.34 -19.40 13.93
N VAL A 322 5.07 -18.75 15.06
CA VAL A 322 6.04 -18.53 16.15
C VAL A 322 5.49 -19.03 17.50
N PRO A 323 6.35 -19.32 18.50
CA PRO A 323 5.88 -19.68 19.83
C PRO A 323 5.25 -18.46 20.55
N PRO A 324 4.33 -18.67 21.51
CA PRO A 324 3.55 -17.57 22.11
C PRO A 324 4.36 -16.41 22.70
N LYS A 325 5.58 -16.66 23.20
CA LYS A 325 6.46 -15.61 23.76
C LYS A 325 6.78 -14.52 22.73
N ASP A 326 6.86 -14.87 21.46
CA ASP A 326 7.27 -13.98 20.37
C ASP A 326 6.08 -13.17 19.83
N LEU A 327 4.85 -13.34 20.36
CA LEU A 327 3.66 -12.57 19.96
C LEU A 327 3.36 -11.38 20.89
N THR A 328 4.20 -11.13 21.89
CA THR A 328 3.78 -10.36 23.08
C THR A 328 4.29 -8.93 23.16
N PHE A 329 5.09 -8.48 22.18
CA PHE A 329 5.82 -7.19 22.30
C PHE A 329 6.19 -6.48 20.98
N HIS A 330 6.02 -7.09 19.80
CA HIS A 330 6.57 -6.56 18.54
C HIS A 330 5.96 -5.19 18.17
N ILE A 331 4.63 -5.08 18.14
CA ILE A 331 3.91 -3.83 17.89
C ILE A 331 4.23 -2.81 18.99
N ARG A 332 4.28 -3.26 20.26
CA ARG A 332 4.61 -2.39 21.37
C ARG A 332 6.00 -1.78 21.20
N GLU A 333 7.03 -2.55 20.95
CA GLU A 333 8.38 -2.01 20.82
C GLU A 333 8.55 -1.14 19.56
N ALA A 334 7.88 -1.49 18.45
CA ALA A 334 7.81 -0.62 17.28
C ALA A 334 7.25 0.77 17.62
N VAL A 335 6.17 0.83 18.40
CA VAL A 335 5.55 2.09 18.84
C VAL A 335 6.38 2.81 19.91
N GLU A 336 6.78 2.11 20.96
CA GLU A 336 7.28 2.72 22.19
C GLU A 336 8.80 2.93 22.19
N VAL A 337 9.55 2.09 21.46
CA VAL A 337 11.02 2.11 21.43
C VAL A 337 11.53 2.71 20.11
N ALA A 338 11.04 2.21 18.98
CA ALA A 338 11.45 2.69 17.66
C ALA A 338 10.79 4.02 17.27
N GLY A 339 9.64 4.34 17.88
CA GLY A 339 8.90 5.58 17.59
C GLY A 339 8.18 5.55 16.25
N ALA A 340 7.67 4.38 15.84
CA ALA A 340 6.92 4.23 14.61
C ALA A 340 5.65 5.11 14.61
N GLY A 341 5.47 5.88 13.53
CA GLY A 341 4.27 6.67 13.29
C GLY A 341 3.16 5.88 12.58
N ARG A 342 3.49 4.72 12.01
CA ARG A 342 2.55 3.75 11.42
C ARG A 342 3.05 2.32 11.63
N ILE A 343 2.12 1.38 11.70
CA ILE A 343 2.39 -0.06 11.83
C ILE A 343 1.79 -0.80 10.63
N GLY A 344 2.63 -1.55 9.92
CA GLY A 344 2.21 -2.50 8.90
C GLY A 344 1.70 -3.79 9.51
N HIS A 345 0.61 -4.32 8.97
CA HIS A 345 -0.04 -5.58 9.39
C HIS A 345 -0.70 -5.50 10.78
N GLY A 346 0.07 -5.49 11.87
CA GLY A 346 -0.45 -5.46 13.24
C GLY A 346 -1.36 -6.65 13.60
N VAL A 347 -1.03 -7.84 13.12
CA VAL A 347 -1.88 -9.03 13.24
C VAL A 347 -1.90 -9.62 14.65
N ASP A 348 -0.77 -9.57 15.35
CA ASP A 348 -0.62 -10.18 16.69
C ASP A 348 -1.10 -9.31 17.86
N ILE A 349 -1.73 -8.15 17.62
CA ILE A 349 -2.15 -7.20 18.68
C ILE A 349 -2.97 -7.83 19.81
N GLY A 350 -3.69 -8.92 19.56
CA GLY A 350 -4.44 -9.64 20.58
C GLY A 350 -3.57 -10.35 21.63
N PHE A 351 -2.29 -10.59 21.33
CA PHE A 351 -1.31 -11.27 22.16
C PHE A 351 -0.37 -10.32 22.90
N GLU A 352 -0.30 -9.05 22.46
CA GLU A 352 0.51 -8.00 23.07
C GLU A 352 0.25 -7.84 24.58
N HIS A 353 1.33 -7.64 25.33
CA HIS A 353 1.22 -7.27 26.74
C HIS A 353 0.45 -5.95 26.85
N ASP A 354 -0.65 -5.95 27.62
CA ASP A 354 -1.58 -4.81 27.73
C ASP A 354 -2.02 -4.27 26.35
N ALA A 355 -2.51 -5.16 25.48
CA ALA A 355 -3.06 -4.82 24.16
C ALA A 355 -4.06 -3.65 24.19
N LYS A 356 -4.90 -3.57 25.23
CA LYS A 356 -5.87 -2.48 25.40
C LYS A 356 -5.18 -1.13 25.63
N GLY A 357 -4.20 -1.07 26.53
CA GLY A 357 -3.42 0.14 26.78
C GLY A 357 -2.60 0.55 25.55
N LEU A 358 -2.03 -0.42 24.83
CA LEU A 358 -1.32 -0.15 23.57
C LEU A 358 -2.24 0.47 22.51
N MET A 359 -3.42 -0.13 22.26
CA MET A 359 -4.38 0.43 21.30
C MET A 359 -4.91 1.81 21.75
N ALA A 360 -5.13 2.02 23.05
CA ALA A 360 -5.53 3.33 23.57
C ALA A 360 -4.45 4.40 23.32
N ARG A 361 -3.16 4.02 23.47
CA ARG A 361 -2.02 4.87 23.11
C ARG A 361 -1.99 5.15 21.62
N MET A 362 -2.09 4.13 20.77
CA MET A 362 -2.07 4.29 19.31
C MET A 362 -3.20 5.21 18.82
N ALA A 363 -4.40 5.07 19.38
CA ALA A 363 -5.53 5.95 19.07
C ALA A 363 -5.28 7.40 19.48
N ARG A 364 -4.77 7.63 20.70
CA ARG A 364 -4.46 8.97 21.22
C ARG A 364 -3.36 9.66 20.41
N ASP A 365 -2.29 8.92 20.09
CA ASP A 365 -1.08 9.46 19.46
C ASP A 365 -1.19 9.48 17.92
N GLY A 366 -2.29 8.93 17.36
CA GLY A 366 -2.52 8.92 15.91
C GLY A 366 -1.61 7.95 15.15
N ILE A 367 -1.28 6.80 15.75
CA ILE A 367 -0.45 5.78 15.13
C ILE A 367 -1.36 4.86 14.32
N MET A 368 -1.32 5.00 12.99
CA MET A 368 -2.20 4.27 12.09
C MET A 368 -1.71 2.84 11.84
N VAL A 369 -2.64 1.90 11.67
CA VAL A 369 -2.35 0.55 11.17
C VAL A 369 -2.68 0.44 9.69
N GLU A 370 -1.72 -0.06 8.90
CA GLU A 370 -1.84 -0.37 7.48
C GLU A 370 -2.33 -1.84 7.35
N ILE A 371 -3.59 -2.02 6.93
CA ILE A 371 -4.31 -3.30 6.97
C ILE A 371 -4.18 -4.01 5.63
N ASN A 372 -3.44 -5.13 5.60
CA ASN A 372 -3.08 -5.90 4.41
C ASN A 372 -3.88 -7.24 4.36
N LEU A 373 -5.21 -7.18 4.12
CA LEU A 373 -6.09 -8.33 4.37
C LEU A 373 -5.72 -9.58 3.56
N THR A 374 -5.37 -9.41 2.28
CA THR A 374 -5.00 -10.55 1.43
C THR A 374 -3.62 -11.09 1.73
N SER A 375 -2.64 -10.23 1.97
CA SER A 375 -1.34 -10.67 2.46
C SER A 375 -1.50 -11.49 3.73
N ASN A 376 -2.16 -10.95 4.77
CA ASN A 376 -2.35 -11.66 6.04
C ASN A 376 -3.06 -13.02 5.89
N ALA A 377 -4.02 -13.14 4.97
CA ALA A 377 -4.65 -14.42 4.68
C ALA A 377 -3.71 -15.40 3.97
N GLN A 378 -2.92 -14.92 3.02
CA GLN A 378 -2.01 -15.74 2.21
C GLN A 378 -0.79 -16.21 3.02
N ILE A 379 -0.20 -15.34 3.84
CA ILE A 379 1.05 -15.63 4.56
C ILE A 379 0.85 -16.11 5.99
N LEU A 380 -0.20 -15.63 6.70
CA LEU A 380 -0.45 -16.00 8.10
C LEU A 380 -1.66 -16.92 8.28
N GLY A 381 -2.48 -17.11 7.23
CA GLY A 381 -3.76 -17.81 7.36
C GLY A 381 -4.78 -17.07 8.23
N VAL A 382 -4.56 -15.77 8.51
CA VAL A 382 -5.45 -14.95 9.34
C VAL A 382 -6.41 -14.17 8.45
N GLU A 383 -7.70 -14.48 8.56
CA GLU A 383 -8.74 -13.82 7.79
C GLU A 383 -10.09 -13.77 8.50
N GLY A 384 -11.03 -13.00 7.95
CA GLY A 384 -12.40 -12.95 8.43
C GLY A 384 -12.48 -12.51 9.89
N ALA A 385 -13.22 -13.28 10.69
CA ALA A 385 -13.42 -12.99 12.11
C ALA A 385 -12.14 -13.12 12.96
N ASN A 386 -11.10 -13.79 12.46
CA ASN A 386 -9.84 -13.98 13.19
C ASN A 386 -8.88 -12.79 13.02
N HIS A 387 -9.12 -11.92 12.05
CA HIS A 387 -8.25 -10.76 11.82
C HIS A 387 -8.53 -9.65 12.85
N PRO A 388 -7.50 -8.99 13.43
CA PRO A 388 -7.71 -7.96 14.46
C PRO A 388 -8.21 -6.61 13.93
N PHE A 389 -8.56 -6.52 12.64
CA PHE A 389 -8.97 -5.24 12.03
C PHE A 389 -10.16 -4.58 12.76
N PRO A 390 -11.21 -5.33 13.17
CA PRO A 390 -12.27 -4.76 14.00
C PRO A 390 -11.80 -4.28 15.39
N LEU A 391 -10.77 -4.89 15.98
CA LEU A 391 -10.26 -4.49 17.31
C LEU A 391 -9.67 -3.07 17.26
N TYR A 392 -8.81 -2.79 16.29
CA TYR A 392 -8.24 -1.46 16.08
C TYR A 392 -9.33 -0.40 15.87
N ARG A 393 -10.28 -0.69 14.99
CA ARG A 393 -11.38 0.22 14.70
C ARG A 393 -12.25 0.51 15.92
N ASN A 394 -12.60 -0.52 16.69
CA ASN A 394 -13.39 -0.36 17.91
C ASN A 394 -12.64 0.41 19.01
N ALA A 395 -11.31 0.34 19.01
CA ALA A 395 -10.45 1.11 19.92
C ALA A 395 -10.19 2.56 19.45
N GLY A 396 -10.71 2.95 18.27
CA GLY A 396 -10.47 4.27 17.70
C GLY A 396 -9.07 4.45 17.10
N VAL A 397 -8.31 3.36 16.92
CA VAL A 397 -7.01 3.41 16.24
C VAL A 397 -7.26 3.70 14.76
N PRO A 398 -6.57 4.70 14.16
CA PRO A 398 -6.70 4.96 12.74
C PRO A 398 -6.26 3.76 11.92
N THR A 399 -7.00 3.44 10.86
CA THR A 399 -6.65 2.35 9.93
C THR A 399 -6.80 2.79 8.49
N ALA A 400 -5.99 2.23 7.60
CA ALA A 400 -6.16 2.30 6.14
C ALA A 400 -5.97 0.91 5.53
N LEU A 401 -6.55 0.67 4.35
CA LEU A 401 -6.31 -0.56 3.58
C LEU A 401 -5.10 -0.34 2.65
N SER A 402 -4.32 -1.38 2.46
CA SER A 402 -3.13 -1.38 1.62
C SER A 402 -2.92 -2.75 0.98
N THR A 403 -2.09 -2.79 -0.07
CA THR A 403 -1.95 -4.00 -0.90
C THR A 403 -0.77 -4.90 -0.56
N ASP A 404 0.23 -4.37 0.14
CA ASP A 404 1.49 -5.01 0.46
C ASP A 404 2.33 -5.36 -0.78
N ASP A 405 2.00 -6.44 -1.48
CA ASP A 405 2.65 -6.86 -2.71
C ASP A 405 1.59 -7.22 -3.76
N GLU A 406 0.90 -6.22 -4.33
CA GLU A 406 -0.25 -6.47 -5.22
C GLU A 406 0.04 -7.36 -6.43
N GLY A 407 1.30 -7.36 -6.91
CA GLY A 407 1.77 -8.19 -8.01
C GLY A 407 1.93 -9.66 -7.61
N VAL A 408 2.65 -9.91 -6.51
CA VAL A 408 2.85 -11.25 -5.93
C VAL A 408 1.52 -11.82 -5.44
N SER A 409 0.77 -11.04 -4.67
CA SER A 409 -0.51 -11.42 -4.08
C SER A 409 -1.64 -11.55 -5.11
N ARG A 410 -1.41 -11.06 -6.34
CA ARG A 410 -2.35 -11.13 -7.49
C ARG A 410 -3.65 -10.36 -7.26
N ILE A 411 -3.55 -9.20 -6.63
CA ILE A 411 -4.68 -8.33 -6.29
C ILE A 411 -4.43 -6.90 -6.79
N ASP A 412 -5.32 -6.00 -6.41
CA ASP A 412 -5.21 -4.55 -6.56
C ASP A 412 -5.90 -3.88 -5.35
N LEU A 413 -5.72 -2.58 -5.11
CA LEU A 413 -6.33 -1.95 -3.92
C LEU A 413 -7.88 -2.01 -3.95
N THR A 414 -8.50 -2.05 -5.13
CA THR A 414 -9.95 -2.23 -5.24
C THR A 414 -10.39 -3.59 -4.70
N HIS A 415 -9.59 -4.64 -4.90
CA HIS A 415 -9.81 -5.96 -4.29
C HIS A 415 -9.86 -5.86 -2.76
N GLU A 416 -8.95 -5.12 -2.14
CA GLU A 416 -8.92 -4.94 -0.68
C GLU A 416 -10.18 -4.23 -0.17
N TYR A 417 -10.62 -3.17 -0.85
CA TYR A 417 -11.88 -2.49 -0.52
C TYR A 417 -13.09 -3.43 -0.70
N GLN A 418 -13.07 -4.26 -1.75
CA GLN A 418 -14.13 -5.24 -2.01
C GLN A 418 -14.19 -6.30 -0.91
N ARG A 419 -13.03 -6.82 -0.50
CA ARG A 419 -12.91 -7.76 0.60
C ARG A 419 -13.39 -7.13 1.90
N ALA A 420 -12.95 -5.90 2.19
CA ALA A 420 -13.35 -5.19 3.39
C ALA A 420 -14.88 -4.98 3.46
N ALA A 421 -15.48 -4.54 2.36
CA ALA A 421 -16.93 -4.41 2.27
C ALA A 421 -17.63 -5.75 2.49
N ARG A 422 -17.22 -6.84 1.84
CA ARG A 422 -17.95 -8.12 1.93
C ARG A 422 -17.77 -8.83 3.27
N VAL A 423 -16.53 -8.89 3.75
CA VAL A 423 -16.15 -9.70 4.92
C VAL A 423 -16.52 -9.00 6.23
N TYR A 424 -16.22 -7.71 6.35
CA TYR A 424 -16.48 -6.93 7.57
C TYR A 424 -17.76 -6.09 7.50
N GLN A 425 -18.51 -6.19 6.40
CA GLN A 425 -19.76 -5.45 6.19
C GLN A 425 -19.61 -3.94 6.33
N LEU A 426 -18.45 -3.40 5.91
CA LEU A 426 -18.18 -1.96 6.03
C LEU A 426 -19.16 -1.14 5.21
N SER A 427 -19.70 -0.07 5.82
CA SER A 427 -20.54 0.90 5.13
C SER A 427 -19.72 1.79 4.20
N TYR A 428 -20.39 2.54 3.33
CA TYR A 428 -19.70 3.51 2.48
C TYR A 428 -18.95 4.58 3.30
N ARG A 429 -19.52 5.00 4.44
CA ARG A 429 -18.88 5.95 5.35
C ARG A 429 -17.59 5.39 5.95
N ASP A 430 -17.59 4.11 6.29
CA ASP A 430 -16.39 3.42 6.79
C ASP A 430 -15.29 3.40 5.72
N LEU A 431 -15.63 2.96 4.50
CA LEU A 431 -14.68 2.92 3.38
C LEU A 431 -14.14 4.32 3.04
N LYS A 432 -15.00 5.34 3.09
CA LYS A 432 -14.62 6.75 2.90
C LYS A 432 -13.66 7.22 4.00
N GLN A 433 -13.86 6.79 5.24
CA GLN A 433 -12.94 7.12 6.33
C GLN A 433 -11.58 6.42 6.18
N LEU A 434 -11.53 5.16 5.75
CA LEU A 434 -10.26 4.46 5.46
C LEU A 434 -9.47 5.20 4.36
N SER A 435 -10.16 5.66 3.31
CA SER A 435 -9.59 6.46 2.21
C SER A 435 -9.09 7.85 2.68
N ARG A 436 -9.78 8.51 3.62
CA ARG A 436 -9.29 9.75 4.24
C ARG A 436 -8.08 9.53 5.14
N ASN A 437 -8.10 8.46 5.93
CA ASN A 437 -7.00 8.10 6.81
C ASN A 437 -5.70 7.87 6.02
N SER A 438 -5.79 7.21 4.86
CA SER A 438 -4.62 6.94 4.02
C SER A 438 -3.91 8.20 3.52
N LEU A 439 -4.56 9.36 3.42
CA LEU A 439 -3.87 10.64 3.18
C LEU A 439 -3.55 11.44 4.45
N SER A 440 -4.29 11.22 5.54
CA SER A 440 -4.08 11.93 6.81
C SER A 440 -2.78 11.49 7.48
N TYR A 441 -2.52 10.18 7.46
CA TYR A 441 -1.36 9.56 8.10
C TYR A 441 -0.21 9.25 7.12
N ALA A 442 -0.38 9.56 5.83
CA ALA A 442 0.70 9.55 4.84
C ALA A 442 1.87 10.44 5.27
N PHE A 443 3.10 10.13 4.85
CA PHE A 443 4.28 10.97 5.10
C PHE A 443 4.47 12.07 4.04
N LEU A 444 3.39 12.47 3.39
CA LEU A 444 3.35 13.63 2.49
C LEU A 444 3.83 14.91 3.20
N PRO A 445 4.60 15.77 2.53
CA PRO A 445 5.07 17.03 3.10
C PRO A 445 3.94 18.04 3.26
N GLY A 446 4.09 18.92 4.26
CA GLY A 446 3.15 19.98 4.59
C GLY A 446 2.11 19.58 5.64
N GLU A 447 1.39 20.60 6.14
CA GLU A 447 0.34 20.42 7.14
C GLU A 447 -0.90 19.72 6.56
N SER A 448 -1.64 18.97 7.39
CA SER A 448 -2.88 18.35 6.95
C SER A 448 -4.00 19.38 6.80
N LEU A 449 -4.87 19.18 5.82
CA LEU A 449 -6.18 19.84 5.72
C LEU A 449 -7.05 19.59 6.96
N TRP A 450 -6.89 18.46 7.63
CA TRP A 450 -7.73 18.05 8.75
C TRP A 450 -7.09 18.41 10.09
N ARG A 451 -7.81 19.21 10.89
CA ARG A 451 -7.49 19.38 12.31
C ARG A 451 -7.91 18.15 13.12
N ASP A 452 -9.01 17.52 12.71
CA ASP A 452 -9.51 16.27 13.27
C ASP A 452 -9.92 15.36 12.10
N PRO A 453 -9.04 14.45 11.67
CA PRO A 453 -9.30 13.53 10.57
C PRO A 453 -10.49 12.59 10.82
N ALA A 454 -10.73 12.19 12.07
CA ALA A 454 -11.79 11.26 12.43
C ALA A 454 -13.17 11.90 12.27
N ALA A 455 -13.30 13.18 12.59
CA ALA A 455 -14.52 13.96 12.37
C ALA A 455 -14.55 14.69 11.01
N ALA A 456 -13.53 14.51 10.17
CA ALA A 456 -13.33 15.24 8.91
C ALA A 456 -13.49 16.77 9.08
N ARG A 457 -12.92 17.32 10.16
CA ARG A 457 -12.98 18.77 10.44
C ARG A 457 -11.74 19.45 9.88
N PRO A 458 -11.89 20.41 8.95
CA PRO A 458 -10.75 21.07 8.35
C PRO A 458 -10.09 22.07 9.30
N VAL A 459 -8.88 22.49 8.95
CA VAL A 459 -8.18 23.62 9.57
C VAL A 459 -8.95 24.92 9.37
N SER A 460 -8.68 25.92 10.22
CA SER A 460 -9.40 27.21 10.20
C SER A 460 -9.35 27.91 8.85
N ALA A 461 -8.19 27.85 8.18
CA ALA A 461 -7.99 28.43 6.85
C ALA A 461 -8.97 27.91 5.79
N CYS A 462 -9.54 26.71 6.01
CA CYS A 462 -10.47 26.03 5.11
C CYS A 462 -11.82 25.71 5.76
N LEU A 463 -12.17 26.30 6.92
CA LEU A 463 -13.47 26.06 7.59
C LEU A 463 -14.65 26.55 6.74
N ASP A 464 -14.51 27.74 6.15
CA ASP A 464 -15.55 28.36 5.33
C ASP A 464 -15.56 27.82 3.89
N ALA A 465 -14.58 26.98 3.55
CA ALA A 465 -14.49 26.40 2.23
C ALA A 465 -15.43 25.19 2.12
N GLN A 466 -16.26 25.17 1.08
CA GLN A 466 -17.02 23.97 0.75
C GLN A 466 -16.05 22.87 0.35
N LEU A 467 -15.79 21.93 1.27
CA LEU A 467 -14.81 20.86 1.11
C LEU A 467 -15.14 20.00 -0.12
N GLY A 468 -14.30 20.10 -1.15
CA GLY A 468 -14.47 19.40 -2.43
C GLY A 468 -15.05 20.27 -3.56
N GLY A 469 -15.58 21.46 -3.25
CA GLY A 469 -16.20 22.36 -4.22
C GLY A 469 -15.22 23.03 -5.20
N THR A 470 -15.76 23.60 -6.28
CA THR A 470 -15.00 24.13 -7.42
C THR A 470 -14.13 25.36 -7.14
N SER A 471 -14.25 26.00 -5.97
CA SER A 471 -13.40 27.16 -5.62
C SER A 471 -13.24 27.31 -4.10
N PRO A 472 -12.06 26.99 -3.53
CA PRO A 472 -11.76 27.30 -2.13
C PRO A 472 -11.70 28.80 -1.89
N SER A 473 -11.85 29.25 -0.65
CA SER A 473 -11.61 30.65 -0.26
C SER A 473 -10.17 31.08 -0.59
N ALA A 474 -9.90 32.38 -0.68
CA ALA A 474 -8.54 32.87 -0.93
C ALA A 474 -7.54 32.42 0.15
N GLU A 475 -7.99 32.34 1.40
CA GLU A 475 -7.19 31.84 2.52
C GLU A 475 -6.89 30.34 2.37
N CYS A 476 -7.92 29.53 2.11
CA CYS A 476 -7.74 28.10 1.90
C CYS A 476 -6.84 27.83 0.68
N ARG A 477 -6.98 28.57 -0.42
CA ARG A 477 -6.08 28.45 -1.59
C ARG A 477 -4.61 28.68 -1.24
N ARG A 478 -4.30 29.67 -0.39
CA ARG A 478 -2.92 29.92 0.07
C ARG A 478 -2.40 28.77 0.94
N PHE A 479 -3.25 28.24 1.83
CA PHE A 479 -2.91 27.08 2.64
C PHE A 479 -2.62 25.84 1.77
N LEU A 480 -3.51 25.53 0.83
CA LEU A 480 -3.35 24.40 -0.11
C LEU A 480 -2.10 24.54 -1.00
N ALA A 481 -1.73 25.76 -1.40
CA ALA A 481 -0.52 26.01 -2.18
C ALA A 481 0.78 25.72 -1.40
N GLY A 482 0.75 25.81 -0.07
CA GLY A 482 1.90 25.55 0.80
C GLY A 482 2.00 24.11 1.32
N SER A 483 1.02 23.25 1.04
CA SER A 483 0.99 21.88 1.55
C SER A 483 0.51 20.88 0.50
N GLU A 484 1.43 20.00 0.08
CA GLU A 484 1.10 18.91 -0.82
C GLU A 484 0.10 17.94 -0.20
N LYS A 485 0.26 17.63 1.10
CA LYS A 485 -0.69 16.81 1.85
C LYS A 485 -2.09 17.40 1.79
N ALA A 486 -2.24 18.68 2.12
CA ALA A 486 -3.56 19.32 2.11
C ALA A 486 -4.17 19.39 0.71
N ARG A 487 -3.36 19.62 -0.33
CA ARG A 487 -3.81 19.62 -1.73
C ARG A 487 -4.37 18.26 -2.14
N LEU A 488 -3.69 17.16 -1.82
CA LEU A 488 -4.19 15.81 -2.14
C LEU A 488 -5.43 15.45 -1.32
N GLN A 489 -5.52 15.88 -0.06
CA GLN A 489 -6.72 15.70 0.77
C GLN A 489 -7.92 16.49 0.21
N TRP A 490 -7.69 17.71 -0.27
CA TRP A 490 -8.71 18.51 -0.95
C TRP A 490 -9.20 17.83 -2.24
N GLU A 491 -8.26 17.38 -3.08
CA GLU A 491 -8.58 16.65 -4.31
C GLU A 491 -9.37 15.37 -4.01
N LEU A 492 -9.04 14.64 -2.94
CA LEU A 492 -9.80 13.47 -2.51
C LEU A 492 -11.27 13.83 -2.23
N GLU A 493 -11.53 14.92 -1.52
CA GLU A 493 -12.90 15.38 -1.27
C GLU A 493 -13.62 15.79 -2.55
N THR A 494 -12.93 16.47 -3.48
CA THR A 494 -13.49 16.80 -4.81
C THR A 494 -13.88 15.54 -5.59
N ARG A 495 -13.05 14.49 -5.54
CA ARG A 495 -13.36 13.21 -6.19
C ARG A 495 -14.52 12.49 -5.51
N PHE A 496 -14.65 12.59 -4.18
CA PHE A 496 -15.81 12.05 -3.48
C PHE A 496 -17.10 12.76 -3.86
N GLU A 497 -17.10 14.09 -3.92
CA GLU A 497 -18.30 14.83 -4.36
C GLU A 497 -18.73 14.41 -5.77
N ARG A 498 -17.78 14.25 -6.69
CA ARG A 498 -18.08 13.75 -8.05
C ARG A 498 -18.65 12.34 -8.02
N PHE A 499 -18.01 11.42 -7.31
CA PHE A 499 -18.47 10.05 -7.18
C PHE A 499 -19.87 9.98 -6.54
N GLU A 500 -20.11 10.65 -5.42
CA GLU A 500 -21.41 10.66 -4.75
C GLU A 500 -22.51 11.22 -5.66
N SER A 501 -22.18 12.22 -6.49
CA SER A 501 -23.15 12.78 -7.45
C SER A 501 -23.62 11.79 -8.52
N THR A 502 -22.79 10.80 -8.91
CA THR A 502 -23.19 9.77 -9.88
C THR A 502 -24.12 8.72 -9.28
N TRP A 503 -24.14 8.61 -7.94
CA TRP A 503 -24.96 7.64 -7.20
C TRP A 503 -26.17 8.28 -6.50
N SER A 504 -26.23 9.61 -6.39
CA SER A 504 -27.39 10.35 -5.90
C SER A 504 -28.48 10.51 -6.97
N GLY A 505 -29.76 10.26 -6.63
CA GLY A 505 -30.90 10.55 -7.53
C GLY A 505 -31.58 9.36 -8.23
N GLY A 506 -31.62 8.17 -7.62
CA GLY A 506 -32.41 7.02 -8.11
C GLY A 506 -31.99 6.42 -9.47
N GLY A 507 -30.91 6.96 -10.06
CA GLY A 507 -30.43 6.68 -11.41
C GLY A 507 -29.15 5.85 -11.47
N GLY A 508 -28.80 5.10 -10.42
CA GLY A 508 -27.70 4.13 -10.42
C GLY A 508 -27.93 2.93 -11.36
N LYS A 509 -28.47 3.15 -12.56
CA LYS A 509 -28.33 2.23 -13.68
C LYS A 509 -27.08 2.66 -14.45
N PRO A 510 -26.03 1.83 -14.54
CA PRO A 510 -24.99 2.07 -15.52
C PRO A 510 -25.66 2.13 -16.91
N ALA A 511 -25.23 3.06 -17.76
CA ALA A 511 -25.72 3.28 -19.11
C ALA A 511 -25.49 2.09 -20.09
N ASN A 512 -25.29 0.86 -19.59
CA ASN A 512 -25.09 -0.37 -20.38
C ASN A 512 -25.68 -1.62 -19.71
N SER A 513 -26.82 -1.52 -19.01
CA SER A 513 -27.62 -2.73 -18.74
C SER A 513 -28.49 -3.04 -19.97
N VAL A 514 -27.93 -3.74 -20.95
CA VAL A 514 -28.78 -4.48 -21.91
C VAL A 514 -29.57 -5.47 -21.08
N ALA A 515 -30.88 -5.25 -20.98
CA ALA A 515 -31.79 -6.20 -20.38
C ALA A 515 -31.71 -7.49 -21.21
N LEU A 516 -31.07 -8.52 -20.68
CA LEU A 516 -31.21 -9.87 -21.22
C LEU A 516 -32.66 -10.29 -20.98
N ALA A 517 -33.44 -10.26 -22.06
CA ALA A 517 -34.78 -10.81 -22.08
C ALA A 517 -34.74 -12.25 -21.57
N SER A 518 -35.63 -12.58 -20.64
CA SER A 518 -35.81 -13.95 -20.17
C SER A 518 -36.15 -14.86 -21.36
N PRO A 519 -35.55 -16.06 -21.48
CA PRO A 519 -35.91 -16.99 -22.53
C PRO A 519 -37.35 -17.49 -22.30
N PRO A 520 -38.14 -17.71 -23.37
CA PRO A 520 -39.51 -18.18 -23.24
C PRO A 520 -39.53 -19.58 -22.61
N SER A 521 -40.45 -19.76 -21.65
CA SER A 521 -40.73 -21.06 -21.04
C SER A 521 -41.24 -22.05 -22.09
N SER A 522 -40.42 -23.02 -22.47
CA SER A 522 -40.86 -24.15 -23.27
C SER A 522 -41.43 -25.24 -22.36
N SER A 523 -42.77 -25.30 -22.31
CA SER A 523 -43.49 -26.49 -21.87
C SER A 523 -43.34 -27.58 -22.95
N ALA A 524 -42.36 -28.47 -22.79
CA ALA A 524 -42.23 -29.67 -23.62
C ALA A 524 -42.54 -30.92 -22.78
N LYS A 525 -43.67 -31.55 -23.14
CA LYS A 525 -44.16 -32.84 -22.65
C LYS A 525 -43.06 -33.91 -22.77
N ARG A 526 -42.79 -34.62 -21.68
CA ARG A 526 -42.04 -35.89 -21.69
C ARG A 526 -42.94 -36.99 -22.28
N GLU A 527 -42.67 -37.40 -23.51
CA GLU A 527 -43.08 -38.72 -24.00
C GLU A 527 -42.03 -39.76 -23.57
N ARG A 528 -42.49 -40.77 -22.83
CA ARG A 528 -41.74 -42.00 -22.57
C ARG A 528 -41.85 -42.89 -23.80
N SER A 529 -40.72 -43.27 -24.39
CA SER A 529 -40.64 -44.43 -25.27
C SER A 529 -39.61 -45.42 -24.71
N SER A 530 -40.14 -46.56 -24.30
CA SER A 530 -39.45 -47.80 -23.93
C SER A 530 -39.00 -48.56 -25.18
N ARG A 531 -37.80 -49.14 -25.12
CA ARG A 531 -37.25 -50.35 -25.82
C ARG A 531 -35.74 -50.10 -25.95
N GLY A 532 -34.80 -50.88 -25.43
CA GLY A 532 -34.80 -52.28 -25.03
C GLY A 532 -33.73 -53.01 -25.84
N VAL A 533 -32.77 -53.62 -25.13
CA VAL A 533 -31.92 -54.76 -25.55
C VAL A 533 -30.86 -54.40 -26.62
N ARG A 534 -29.55 -54.61 -26.43
CA ARG A 534 -28.85 -55.79 -25.92
C ARG A 534 -27.43 -55.44 -25.50
#